data_AF-A0A0F8ZVZ2-F1
#
_entry.id   AF-A0A0F8ZVZ2-F1
#
_cell.length_a   1.000
_cell.length_b   1.000
_cell.length_c   1.000
_cell.angle_alpha   90.00
_cell.angle_beta   90.00
_cell.angle_gamma   90.00
#
_symmetry.space_group_name_H-M   'P 1'
#
loop_
_entity.id
_entity.type
_entity.pdbx_description
1 polymer ?
#
loop_
_entity_poly.entity_id
_entity_poly.type
_entity_poly.pdbx_seq_one_letter_code
_entity_poly.pdbx_strand_id
1 'polypeptide(L)'
;MEETKQISRYNEAGMQIIRLHELWLKAELYANRGLLIKWKFILDSIWRELKADIIRQDNSKNIISNNNEFKKTISECKTISSFYVALDERHQFLKEMQDTVGKGAMYKDIDDDAFD
;
A
#
# COMPACT_ATOMS: atom_id res chain seq x y z
N MET A 1 -17.16 10.40 26.48
CA MET A 1 -15.68 10.42 26.31
C MET A 1 -15.16 9.20 25.56
N GLU A 2 -15.73 8.00 25.77
CA GLU A 2 -15.36 6.80 25.01
C GLU A 2 -15.97 6.80 23.59
N GLU A 3 -17.24 7.19 23.45
CA GLU A 3 -17.92 7.34 22.13
C GLU A 3 -17.19 8.31 21.20
N THR A 4 -16.71 9.44 21.72
CA THR A 4 -15.94 10.43 20.94
C THR A 4 -14.62 9.87 20.43
N LYS A 5 -13.95 9.00 21.20
CA LYS A 5 -12.72 8.32 20.77
C LYS A 5 -13.00 7.27 19.70
N GLN A 6 -14.11 6.54 19.82
CA GLN A 6 -14.52 5.58 18.80
C GLN A 6 -14.83 6.29 17.47
N ILE A 7 -15.66 7.34 17.48
CA ILE A 7 -15.97 8.14 16.29
C ILE A 7 -14.69 8.67 15.62
N SER A 8 -13.74 9.20 16.41
CA SER A 8 -12.45 9.68 15.88
C SER A 8 -11.63 8.58 15.22
N ARG A 9 -11.60 7.36 15.76
CA ARG A 9 -10.89 6.22 15.17
C ARG A 9 -11.53 5.75 13.87
N TYR A 10 -12.86 5.66 13.83
CA TYR A 10 -13.59 5.31 12.60
C TYR A 10 -13.35 6.32 11.48
N ASN A 11 -13.39 7.62 11.81
CA ASN A 11 -13.10 8.68 10.84
C ASN A 11 -11.66 8.59 10.30
N GLU A 12 -10.67 8.35 11.16
CA GLU A 12 -9.28 8.22 10.72
C GLU A 12 -9.07 7.00 9.82
N ALA A 13 -9.69 5.86 10.14
CA ALA A 13 -9.62 4.67 9.30
C ALA A 13 -10.22 4.91 7.91
N GLY A 14 -11.40 5.56 7.84
CA GLY A 14 -12.02 5.94 6.57
C GLY A 14 -11.16 6.91 5.76
N MET A 15 -10.59 7.93 6.41
CA MET A 15 -9.69 8.89 5.76
C MET A 15 -8.42 8.23 5.23
N GLN A 16 -7.86 7.26 5.95
CA GLN A 16 -6.70 6.48 5.48
C GLN A 16 -7.01 5.70 4.20
N ILE A 17 -8.19 5.08 4.11
CA ILE A 17 -8.64 4.36 2.91
C ILE A 17 -8.75 5.32 1.72
N ILE A 18 -9.36 6.48 1.91
CA ILE A 18 -9.49 7.51 0.86
C ILE A 18 -8.11 7.98 0.39
N ARG A 19 -7.19 8.29 1.31
CA ARG A 19 -5.83 8.71 0.97
C ARG A 19 -5.08 7.63 0.18
N LEU A 20 -5.19 6.36 0.60
CA LEU A 20 -4.59 5.24 -0.11
C LEU A 20 -5.17 5.11 -1.52
N HIS A 21 -6.49 5.24 -1.68
CA HIS A 21 -7.15 5.22 -2.99
C HIS A 21 -6.59 6.31 -3.92
N GLU A 22 -6.50 7.56 -3.46
CA GLU A 22 -5.92 8.66 -4.25
C GLU A 22 -4.45 8.43 -4.62
N LEU A 23 -3.67 7.84 -3.71
CA LEU A 23 -2.28 7.49 -3.96
C LEU A 23 -2.17 6.41 -5.04
N TRP A 24 -3.04 5.40 -5.03
CA TRP A 24 -3.07 4.38 -6.08
C TRP A 24 -3.45 4.96 -7.44
N LEU A 25 -4.46 5.82 -7.52
CA LEU A 25 -4.80 6.51 -8.79
C LEU A 25 -3.60 7.27 -9.36
N LYS A 26 -2.81 7.94 -8.50
CA LYS A 26 -1.56 8.61 -8.91
C LYS A 26 -0.47 7.62 -9.31
N ALA A 27 -0.36 6.49 -8.61
CA ALA A 27 0.61 5.44 -8.94
C ALA A 27 0.34 4.90 -10.35
N GLU A 28 -0.91 4.52 -10.64
CA GLU A 28 -1.34 4.05 -11.97
C GLU A 28 -1.07 5.09 -13.06
N LEU A 29 -1.43 6.36 -12.80
CA LEU A 29 -1.18 7.44 -13.73
C LEU A 29 0.31 7.59 -14.08
N TYR A 30 1.19 7.50 -13.08
CA TYR A 30 2.63 7.64 -13.28
C TYR A 30 3.26 6.40 -13.91
N ALA A 31 2.81 5.20 -13.54
CA ALA A 31 3.23 3.95 -14.17
C ALA A 31 2.89 3.96 -15.67
N ASN A 32 1.63 4.25 -16.02
CA ASN A 32 1.13 4.26 -17.40
C ASN A 32 1.79 5.33 -18.29
N ARG A 33 2.29 6.42 -17.69
CA ARG A 33 3.00 7.49 -18.41
C ARG A 33 4.52 7.32 -18.42
N GLY A 34 5.06 6.26 -17.83
CA GLY A 34 6.51 6.05 -17.70
C GLY A 34 7.20 7.07 -16.80
N LEU A 35 6.47 7.74 -15.90
CA LEU A 35 7.01 8.75 -14.97
C LEU A 35 7.62 8.08 -13.74
N LEU A 36 8.67 7.28 -13.94
CA LEU A 36 9.24 6.33 -12.96
C LEU A 36 9.65 6.98 -11.63
N ILE A 37 10.27 8.16 -11.68
CA ILE A 37 10.69 8.87 -10.46
C ILE A 37 9.47 9.29 -9.62
N LYS A 38 8.42 9.81 -10.27
CA LYS A 38 7.18 10.18 -9.58
C LYS A 38 6.47 8.94 -9.04
N TRP A 39 6.45 7.86 -9.81
CA TRP A 39 5.90 6.58 -9.36
C TRP A 39 6.61 6.08 -8.10
N LYS A 40 7.96 6.08 -8.08
CA LYS A 40 8.77 5.76 -6.90
C LYS A 40 8.35 6.57 -5.66
N PHE A 41 8.20 7.88 -5.80
CA PHE A 41 7.77 8.75 -4.69
C PHE A 41 6.36 8.44 -4.19
N ILE A 42 5.44 8.06 -5.09
CA ILE A 42 4.10 7.64 -4.70
C ILE A 42 4.14 6.31 -3.96
N LEU A 43 4.93 5.32 -4.40
CA LEU A 43 5.10 4.05 -3.68
C LEU A 43 5.70 4.28 -2.27
N ASP A 44 6.63 5.23 -2.13
CA ASP A 44 7.15 5.65 -0.83
C ASP A 44 6.07 6.28 0.07
N SER A 45 5.07 6.94 -0.53
CA SER A 45 3.96 7.56 0.18
C SER A 45 2.92 6.53 0.62
N ILE A 46 2.58 5.58 -0.25
CA ILE A 46 1.72 4.42 0.07
C ILE A 46 2.31 3.64 1.24
N TRP A 47 3.61 3.33 1.18
CA TRP A 47 4.29 2.65 2.28
C TRP A 47 4.17 3.40 3.61
N ARG A 48 4.22 4.74 3.62
CA ARG A 48 4.08 5.51 4.87
C ARG A 48 2.69 5.37 5.48
N GLU A 49 1.64 5.38 4.67
CA GLU A 49 0.27 5.16 5.14
C GLU A 49 0.07 3.73 5.67
N LEU A 50 0.68 2.72 5.05
CA LEU A 50 0.54 1.31 5.46
C LEU A 50 1.42 0.94 6.66
N LYS A 51 2.62 1.54 6.79
CA LYS A 51 3.62 1.15 7.78
C LYS A 51 3.11 1.19 9.22
N ALA A 52 2.24 2.14 9.54
CA ALA A 52 1.70 2.29 10.90
C ALA A 52 0.90 1.06 11.35
N ASP A 53 0.20 0.39 10.42
CA ASP A 53 -0.57 -0.81 10.71
C ASP A 53 0.29 -2.07 10.59
N ILE A 54 1.23 -2.09 9.64
CA ILE A 54 2.19 -3.17 9.49
C ILE A 54 2.99 -3.39 10.79
N ILE A 55 3.41 -2.31 11.47
CA ILE A 55 4.15 -2.41 12.75
C ILE A 55 3.35 -3.19 13.82
N ARG A 56 2.02 -3.20 13.73
CA ARG A 56 1.15 -3.90 14.68
C ARG A 56 1.01 -5.40 14.38
N GLN A 57 1.56 -5.88 13.27
CA GLN A 57 1.53 -7.30 12.89
C GLN A 57 2.72 -8.08 13.44
N ASP A 58 2.52 -9.36 13.70
CA ASP A 58 3.55 -10.26 14.27
C ASP A 58 4.76 -10.43 13.34
N ASN A 59 4.53 -10.43 12.03
CA ASN A 59 5.56 -10.55 10.98
C ASN A 59 6.12 -9.19 10.51
N SER A 60 5.84 -8.10 11.22
CA SER A 60 6.21 -6.72 10.84
C SER A 60 7.68 -6.55 10.47
N LYS A 61 8.61 -7.20 11.19
CA LYS A 61 10.06 -7.14 10.91
C LYS A 61 10.39 -7.66 9.51
N ASN A 62 9.80 -8.78 9.11
CA ASN A 62 10.04 -9.38 7.80
C ASN A 62 9.47 -8.49 6.70
N ILE A 63 8.25 -8.00 6.87
CA ILE A 63 7.61 -7.07 5.92
C ILE A 63 8.46 -5.81 5.71
N ILE A 64 8.96 -5.22 6.81
CA ILE A 64 9.81 -4.02 6.75
C ILE A 64 11.15 -4.34 6.05
N SER A 65 11.74 -5.52 6.32
CA SER A 65 12.97 -5.98 5.64
C SER A 65 12.75 -6.08 4.13
N ASN A 66 11.69 -6.77 3.69
CA ASN A 66 11.37 -6.95 2.27
C ASN A 66 11.20 -5.59 1.55
N ASN A 67 10.47 -4.64 2.15
CA ASN A 67 10.34 -3.30 1.55
C ASN A 67 11.69 -2.56 1.45
N ASN A 68 12.60 -2.77 2.40
CA ASN A 68 13.94 -2.18 2.34
C ASN A 68 14.79 -2.83 1.24
N GLU A 69 14.65 -4.14 1.02
CA GLU A 69 15.28 -4.84 -0.09
C GLU A 69 14.78 -4.30 -1.44
N PHE A 70 13.46 -4.13 -1.62
CA PHE A 70 12.91 -3.49 -2.82
C PHE A 70 13.48 -2.08 -3.05
N LYS A 71 13.59 -1.26 -1.98
CA LYS A 71 14.19 0.08 -2.07
C LYS A 71 15.65 0.03 -2.50
N LYS A 72 16.42 -0.95 -2.00
CA LYS A 72 17.81 -1.16 -2.36
C LYS A 72 17.92 -1.55 -3.83
N THR A 73 17.17 -2.57 -4.27
CA THR A 73 17.11 -3.01 -5.68
C THR A 73 16.78 -1.85 -6.62
N ILE A 74 15.78 -1.04 -6.27
CA ILE A 74 15.42 0.17 -7.02
C ILE A 74 16.60 1.15 -7.12
N SER A 75 17.34 1.38 -6.03
CA SER A 75 18.47 2.32 -6.01
C SER A 75 19.68 1.86 -6.81
N GLU A 76 19.82 0.54 -7.01
CA GLU A 76 20.94 -0.08 -7.73
C GLU A 76 20.66 -0.26 -9.23
N CYS A 77 19.44 0.03 -9.68
CA CYS A 77 19.04 -0.06 -11.08
C CYS A 77 19.84 0.88 -11.97
N LYS A 78 20.47 0.33 -13.02
CA LYS A 78 21.30 1.09 -13.98
C LYS A 78 20.58 1.40 -15.28
N THR A 79 19.46 0.74 -15.55
CA THR A 79 18.69 0.90 -16.78
C THR A 79 17.25 1.30 -16.47
N ILE A 80 16.61 1.98 -17.43
CA ILE A 80 15.19 2.35 -17.32
C ILE A 80 14.32 1.09 -17.22
N SER A 81 14.61 0.06 -18.01
CA SER A 81 13.85 -1.20 -18.00
C SER A 81 13.95 -1.91 -16.65
N SER A 82 15.16 -2.06 -16.10
CA SER A 82 15.33 -2.66 -14.77
C SER A 82 14.68 -1.82 -13.67
N PHE A 83 14.72 -0.49 -13.81
CA PHE A 83 14.07 0.41 -12.85
C PHE A 83 12.54 0.30 -12.89
N TYR A 84 11.95 0.17 -14.09
CA TYR A 84 10.53 -0.09 -14.25
C TYR A 84 10.12 -1.42 -13.58
N VAL A 85 10.83 -2.51 -13.88
CA VAL A 85 10.54 -3.84 -13.30
C VAL A 85 10.62 -3.79 -11.77
N ALA A 86 11.68 -3.20 -11.21
CA ALA A 86 11.84 -3.10 -9.76
C ALA A 86 10.74 -2.23 -9.10
N LEU A 87 10.22 -1.21 -9.79
CA LEU A 87 9.09 -0.42 -9.30
C LEU A 87 7.78 -1.20 -9.36
N ASP A 88 7.58 -2.02 -10.40
CA ASP A 88 6.39 -2.84 -10.56
C ASP A 88 6.33 -3.95 -9.50
N GLU A 89 7.44 -4.66 -9.25
CA GLU A 89 7.52 -5.64 -8.17
C GLU A 89 7.20 -5.03 -6.80
N ARG A 90 7.75 -3.84 -6.53
CA ARG A 90 7.45 -3.11 -5.31
C ARG A 90 5.99 -2.63 -5.25
N HIS A 91 5.40 -2.27 -6.40
CA HIS A 91 3.99 -1.91 -6.48
C HIS A 91 3.13 -3.10 -6.03
N GLN A 92 3.35 -4.28 -6.60
CA GLN A 92 2.59 -5.49 -6.27
C GLN A 92 2.73 -5.85 -4.79
N PHE A 93 3.96 -5.84 -4.27
CA PHE A 93 4.19 -6.04 -2.85
C PHE A 93 3.37 -5.07 -1.97
N LEU A 94 3.30 -3.78 -2.33
CA LEU A 94 2.54 -2.80 -1.56
C LEU A 94 1.00 -3.00 -1.66
N LYS A 95 0.50 -3.57 -2.76
CA LYS A 95 -0.91 -4.00 -2.87
C LYS A 95 -1.20 -5.13 -1.88
N GLU A 96 -0.38 -6.17 -1.89
CA GLU A 96 -0.50 -7.30 -0.95
C GLU A 96 -0.45 -6.82 0.50
N MET A 97 0.41 -5.86 0.81
CA MET A 97 0.50 -5.29 2.16
C MET A 97 -0.75 -4.51 2.55
N GLN A 98 -1.38 -3.80 1.62
CA GLN A 98 -2.65 -3.12 1.89
C GLN A 98 -3.77 -4.11 2.22
N ASP A 99 -3.85 -5.22 1.49
CA ASP A 99 -4.83 -6.28 1.74
C ASP A 99 -4.56 -6.95 3.10
N THR A 100 -3.29 -7.21 3.40
CA THR A 100 -2.84 -7.81 4.66
C THR A 100 -3.19 -6.95 5.89
N VAL A 101 -3.21 -5.62 5.76
CA VAL A 101 -3.64 -4.71 6.86
C VAL A 101 -5.15 -4.41 6.84
N GLY A 102 -5.94 -5.12 6.02
CA GLY A 102 -7.39 -4.97 5.95
C GLY A 102 -7.87 -3.65 5.35
N LYS A 103 -7.01 -2.99 4.57
CA LYS A 103 -7.32 -1.73 3.86
C LYS A 103 -7.49 -1.93 2.36
N GLY A 104 -7.41 -3.18 1.91
CA GLY A 104 -7.79 -3.58 0.56
C GLY A 104 -9.29 -3.42 0.34
N ALA A 105 -9.68 -3.16 -0.91
CA ALA A 105 -11.04 -3.49 -1.31
C ALA A 105 -11.11 -5.02 -1.32
N MET A 106 -11.67 -5.62 -0.27
CA MET A 106 -12.04 -7.02 -0.31
C MET A 106 -12.98 -7.19 -1.51
N TYR A 107 -12.48 -7.68 -2.64
CA TYR A 107 -13.25 -8.62 -3.45
C TYR A 107 -13.28 -9.94 -2.66
N LYS A 108 -13.90 -9.91 -1.48
CA LYS A 108 -14.62 -11.10 -1.07
C LYS A 108 -15.89 -10.99 -1.90
N ASP A 109 -15.97 -11.81 -2.93
CA ASP A 109 -17.26 -12.22 -3.43
C ASP A 109 -18.05 -12.67 -2.20
N ILE A 110 -18.95 -11.80 -1.74
CA ILE A 110 -19.94 -12.15 -0.75
C ILE A 110 -20.95 -13.01 -1.53
N ASP A 111 -20.57 -14.26 -1.80
CA ASP A 111 -21.49 -15.38 -1.69
C ASP A 111 -21.61 -15.68 -0.18
N ASP A 112 -22.18 -14.74 0.57
CA ASP A 112 -22.88 -15.07 1.81
C ASP A 112 -24.38 -15.13 1.47
N ASP A 113 -24.71 -16.10 0.60
CA ASP A 113 -25.99 -16.78 0.63
C ASP A 113 -26.12 -17.47 2.00
N ALA A 114 -26.62 -16.73 3.01
CA ALA A 114 -27.25 -17.30 4.20
C ALA A 114 -28.01 -16.20 4.97
N PHE A 115 -29.12 -15.73 4.39
CA PHE A 115 -30.25 -15.33 5.23
C PHE A 115 -30.96 -16.61 5.68
N ASP A 116 -30.74 -16.99 6.93
CA ASP A 116 -31.65 -17.84 7.71
C ASP A 116 -32.20 -17.00 8.87
#